data_AF-A0A8T1GS25-F1
#
_entry.id   AF-A0A8T1GS25-F1
#
_cell.length_a   1.000
_cell.length_b   1.000
_cell.length_c   1.000
_cell.angle_alpha   90.00
_cell.angle_beta   90.00
_cell.angle_gamma   90.00
#
_symmetry.space_group_name_H-M   'P 1'
#
loop_
_entity.id
_entity.type
_entity.pdbx_description
1 polymer ?
#
loop_
_entity_poly.entity_id
_entity_poly.type
_entity_poly.pdbx_seq_one_letter_code
_entity_poly.pdbx_strand_id
1 'polypeptide(L)'
;RLKRPIPARGVLSPPRATRQAQDVPRLSESVAGFPVARLAETFLYFWTVVAIILGIVQACFVLYMLYLKEGGNFTPSLPFNLAAFGGLAITLASCFGLFGLLHHRKIVTEGRRNYSLGMFIILGTIGASVVVVAGAMALSLVHVVQRAQDEDFSSDQVVVLETNVITRLHAQVLKSSSAWRNTQNELKCCGYDRVSVLQDYLSASSSWDASLQTAVEDANAIGGRYCSTRVSECVGTTTEAHCPVPGRDYCRVELLQVAQDNYSLIGICALTLGATQLLFSAFGLFTLLCDVRRISGSSPIYEIRHQMLSPVQPNVPNAEA
;
A
#
# COMPACT_ATOMS: atom_id res chain seq x y z
N ARG A 1 -92.75 11.96 30.54
CA ARG A 1 -91.65 11.59 29.62
C ARG A 1 -90.35 12.19 30.15
N LEU A 2 -89.32 11.35 30.34
CA LEU A 2 -88.00 11.69 30.88
C LEU A 2 -87.19 12.61 29.94
N LYS A 3 -86.30 13.44 30.51
CA LYS A 3 -84.94 13.61 29.99
C LYS A 3 -83.94 13.78 31.14
N ARG A 4 -82.92 12.91 31.12
CA ARG A 4 -81.80 12.73 32.08
C ARG A 4 -80.82 13.92 32.11
N PRO A 5 -79.98 14.03 33.16
CA PRO A 5 -78.97 15.07 33.31
C PRO A 5 -77.66 14.75 32.57
N ILE A 6 -76.90 15.79 32.23
CA ILE A 6 -75.53 15.72 31.68
C ILE A 6 -74.56 16.30 32.74
N PRO A 7 -73.45 15.61 33.07
CA PRO A 7 -72.46 16.08 34.04
C PRO A 7 -71.28 16.86 33.41
N ALA A 8 -70.51 17.46 34.32
CA ALA A 8 -69.44 18.44 34.16
C ALA A 8 -68.28 18.09 33.23
N ARG A 9 -67.74 19.11 32.56
CA ARG A 9 -66.42 19.09 31.92
C ARG A 9 -65.56 20.20 32.54
N GLY A 10 -64.66 19.80 33.43
CA GLY A 10 -63.65 20.67 34.03
C GLY A 10 -62.64 21.14 32.98
N VAL A 11 -62.40 22.44 32.96
CA VAL A 11 -61.34 23.10 32.19
C VAL A 11 -60.11 23.20 33.10
N LEU A 12 -59.15 22.29 32.91
CA LEU A 12 -57.80 22.42 33.47
C LEU A 12 -56.92 23.14 32.45
N SER A 13 -56.75 24.45 32.63
CA SER A 13 -55.70 25.22 31.95
C SER A 13 -54.46 25.26 32.87
N PRO A 14 -53.29 24.74 32.47
CA PRO A 14 -52.07 24.91 33.23
C PRO A 14 -51.48 26.33 33.02
N PRO A 15 -50.78 26.87 34.03
CA PRO A 15 -50.33 28.27 34.05
C PRO A 15 -49.20 28.53 33.05
N ARG A 16 -49.18 29.75 32.50
CA ARG A 16 -48.06 30.28 31.70
C ARG A 16 -46.77 30.23 32.53
N ALA A 17 -45.91 29.27 32.20
CA ALA A 17 -44.50 29.36 32.55
C ALA A 17 -43.88 30.50 31.71
N THR A 18 -43.50 31.57 32.39
CA THR A 18 -42.53 32.55 31.92
C THR A 18 -41.32 31.79 31.36
N ARG A 19 -41.17 31.78 30.03
CA ARG A 19 -39.91 31.43 29.39
C ARG A 19 -38.89 32.47 29.86
N GLN A 20 -38.16 32.16 30.93
CA GLN A 20 -36.82 32.71 31.09
C GLN A 20 -36.08 32.35 29.81
N ALA A 21 -35.70 33.37 29.06
CA ALA A 21 -34.58 33.26 28.14
C ALA A 21 -33.37 32.89 29.00
N GLN A 22 -33.17 31.58 29.19
CA GLN A 22 -31.86 31.07 29.52
C GLN A 22 -31.00 31.44 28.33
N ASP A 23 -30.24 32.51 28.49
CA ASP A 23 -28.98 32.73 27.81
C ASP A 23 -28.20 31.41 27.91
N VAL A 24 -28.38 30.59 26.88
CA VAL A 24 -27.46 29.50 26.58
C VAL A 24 -26.14 30.22 26.35
N PRO A 25 -25.13 30.09 27.22
CA PRO A 25 -23.82 30.54 26.86
C PRO A 25 -23.50 29.77 25.58
N ARG A 26 -23.29 30.51 24.50
CA ARG A 26 -22.99 29.97 23.17
C ARG A 26 -21.98 28.84 23.35
N LEU A 27 -22.46 27.60 23.24
CA LEU A 27 -21.63 26.39 23.17
C LEU A 27 -20.74 26.36 21.91
N SER A 28 -20.71 27.48 21.17
CA SER A 28 -19.80 27.77 20.07
C SER A 28 -18.42 28.24 20.56
N GLU A 29 -18.26 28.68 21.82
CA GLU A 29 -16.99 29.21 22.34
C GLU A 29 -16.21 28.22 23.21
N SER A 30 -16.81 27.13 23.68
CA SER A 30 -16.07 26.01 24.30
C SER A 30 -15.56 24.98 23.27
N VAL A 31 -15.88 25.16 21.99
CA VAL A 31 -15.28 24.41 20.87
C VAL A 31 -13.99 25.11 20.42
N ALA A 32 -13.08 25.34 21.36
CA ALA A 32 -11.67 25.43 21.01
C ALA A 32 -11.25 24.00 20.62
N GLY A 33 -11.63 23.59 19.40
CA GLY A 33 -11.13 22.36 18.81
C GLY A 33 -9.62 22.43 18.87
N PHE A 34 -8.98 21.42 19.50
CA PHE A 34 -7.53 21.34 19.60
C PHE A 34 -6.93 21.70 18.23
N PRO A 35 -6.15 22.79 18.11
CA PRO A 35 -5.64 23.25 16.81
C PRO A 35 -4.86 22.14 16.10
N VAL A 36 -4.22 21.28 16.88
CA VAL A 36 -3.50 20.07 16.44
C VAL A 36 -4.42 19.05 15.76
N ALA A 37 -5.65 18.84 16.24
CA ALA A 37 -6.58 17.87 15.65
C ALA A 37 -7.07 18.32 14.27
N ARG A 38 -7.38 19.62 14.12
CA ARG A 38 -7.76 20.19 12.82
C ARG A 38 -6.60 20.15 11.81
N LEU A 39 -5.38 20.40 12.28
CA LEU A 39 -4.17 20.30 11.47
C LEU A 39 -3.94 18.84 11.01
N ALA A 40 -4.04 17.86 11.91
CA ALA A 40 -3.93 16.44 11.59
C ALA A 40 -4.99 15.99 10.56
N GLU A 41 -6.25 16.42 10.71
CA GLU A 41 -7.34 16.14 9.76
C GLU A 41 -7.05 16.71 8.36
N THR A 42 -6.49 17.92 8.29
CA THR A 42 -6.12 18.56 7.01
C THR A 42 -4.99 17.82 6.32
N PHE A 43 -3.95 17.44 7.07
CA PHE A 43 -2.83 16.65 6.54
C PHE A 43 -3.28 15.25 6.08
N LEU A 44 -4.15 14.59 6.86
CA LEU A 44 -4.78 13.32 6.48
C LEU A 44 -5.56 13.43 5.17
N TYR A 45 -6.36 14.48 5.03
CA TYR A 45 -7.10 14.72 3.80
C TYR A 45 -6.17 14.89 2.59
N PHE A 46 -5.15 15.73 2.73
CA PHE A 46 -4.16 15.94 1.66
C PHE A 46 -3.47 14.62 1.26
N TRP A 47 -2.98 13.86 2.24
CA TRP A 47 -2.28 12.61 1.97
C TRP A 47 -3.19 11.55 1.35
N THR A 48 -4.43 11.39 1.82
CA THR A 48 -5.36 10.41 1.23
C THR A 48 -5.64 10.70 -0.23
N VAL A 49 -5.76 11.96 -0.63
CA VAL A 49 -5.88 12.35 -2.05
C VAL A 49 -4.61 12.00 -2.84
N VAL A 50 -3.44 12.36 -2.32
CA VAL A 50 -2.15 12.04 -2.96
C VAL A 50 -1.97 10.54 -3.13
N ALA A 51 -2.24 9.75 -2.09
CA ALA A 51 -2.14 8.30 -2.11
C ALA A 51 -3.08 7.65 -3.14
N ILE A 52 -4.29 8.18 -3.31
CA ILE A 52 -5.22 7.73 -4.36
C ILE A 52 -4.65 8.01 -5.75
N ILE A 53 -4.14 9.22 -6.00
CA ILE A 53 -3.57 9.59 -7.29
C ILE A 53 -2.38 8.70 -7.64
N LEU A 54 -1.43 8.54 -6.69
CA LEU A 54 -0.27 7.68 -6.87
C LEU A 54 -0.68 6.22 -7.12
N GLY A 55 -1.69 5.75 -6.41
CA GLY A 55 -2.28 4.42 -6.60
C GLY A 55 -2.85 4.18 -8.00
N ILE A 56 -3.57 5.17 -8.54
CA ILE A 56 -4.13 5.11 -9.90
C ILE A 56 -2.98 5.09 -10.92
N VAL A 57 -1.99 5.97 -10.78
CA VAL A 57 -0.81 6.00 -11.66
C VAL A 57 -0.09 4.65 -11.64
N GLN A 58 0.10 4.06 -10.46
CA GLN A 58 0.70 2.74 -10.29
C GLN A 58 -0.13 1.64 -10.96
N ALA A 59 -1.45 1.64 -10.80
CA ALA A 59 -2.32 0.67 -11.46
C ALA A 59 -2.25 0.78 -12.99
N CYS A 60 -2.26 2.00 -13.53
CA CYS A 60 -2.06 2.24 -14.96
C CYS A 60 -0.68 1.74 -15.44
N PHE A 61 0.37 1.97 -14.67
CA PHE A 61 1.71 1.49 -15.00
C PHE A 61 1.82 -0.04 -14.99
N VAL A 62 1.24 -0.71 -13.99
CA VAL A 62 1.21 -2.18 -13.92
C VAL A 62 0.43 -2.77 -15.10
N LEU A 63 -0.72 -2.19 -15.45
CA LEU A 63 -1.48 -2.61 -16.63
C LEU A 63 -0.69 -2.39 -17.93
N TYR A 64 0.01 -1.26 -18.05
CA TYR A 64 0.91 -1.01 -19.18
C TYR A 64 2.01 -2.08 -19.27
N MET A 65 2.64 -2.43 -18.17
CA MET A 65 3.68 -3.47 -18.14
C MET A 65 3.13 -4.87 -18.46
N LEU A 66 1.92 -5.20 -18.00
CA LEU A 66 1.32 -6.53 -18.22
C LEU A 66 0.79 -6.72 -19.65
N TYR A 67 0.17 -5.68 -20.24
CA TYR A 67 -0.55 -5.80 -21.51
C TYR A 67 0.17 -5.19 -22.71
N LEU A 68 1.02 -4.19 -22.50
CA LEU A 68 1.61 -3.40 -23.60
C LEU A 68 3.13 -3.57 -23.72
N LYS A 69 3.84 -3.85 -22.62
CA LYS A 69 5.30 -4.05 -22.68
C LYS A 69 5.64 -5.53 -22.90
N GLU A 70 6.05 -5.86 -24.13
CA GLU A 70 6.46 -7.23 -24.50
C GLU A 70 7.81 -7.67 -23.90
N GLY A 71 8.61 -6.73 -23.38
CA GLY A 71 9.89 -7.02 -22.73
C GLY A 71 9.96 -6.42 -21.34
N GLY A 72 10.07 -7.24 -20.31
CA GLY A 72 10.30 -6.70 -18.97
C GLY A 72 9.90 -7.59 -17.81
N ASN A 73 10.39 -8.82 -17.75
CA ASN A 73 10.34 -9.60 -16.50
C ASN A 73 11.57 -10.50 -16.33
N PHE A 74 12.76 -9.97 -16.63
CA PHE A 74 14.02 -10.71 -16.49
C PHE A 74 14.49 -10.87 -15.03
N THR A 75 13.96 -10.07 -14.11
CA THR A 75 14.39 -10.03 -12.71
C THR A 75 13.32 -10.63 -11.78
N PRO A 76 13.68 -11.15 -10.60
CA PRO A 76 12.72 -11.61 -9.58
C PRO A 76 11.58 -10.61 -9.34
N SER A 77 10.34 -11.02 -9.69
CA SER A 77 9.15 -10.14 -9.68
C SER A 77 8.42 -10.08 -8.34
N LEU A 78 8.85 -10.84 -7.33
CA LEU A 78 8.17 -10.86 -6.02
C LEU A 78 8.07 -9.47 -5.36
N PRO A 79 9.16 -8.70 -5.18
CA PRO A 79 9.05 -7.36 -4.57
C PRO A 79 8.21 -6.40 -5.41
N PHE A 80 8.27 -6.50 -6.74
CA PHE A 80 7.43 -5.71 -7.65
C PHE A 80 5.94 -6.02 -7.46
N ASN A 81 5.58 -7.31 -7.40
CA ASN A 81 4.21 -7.76 -7.21
C ASN A 81 3.68 -7.36 -5.83
N LEU A 82 4.49 -7.55 -4.77
CA LEU A 82 4.11 -7.13 -3.42
C LEU A 82 3.92 -5.61 -3.32
N ALA A 83 4.79 -4.82 -3.94
CA ALA A 83 4.63 -3.37 -4.02
C ALA A 83 3.37 -2.97 -4.82
N ALA A 84 3.04 -3.69 -5.89
CA ALA A 84 1.83 -3.47 -6.68
C ALA A 84 0.55 -3.76 -5.91
N PHE A 85 0.42 -4.96 -5.33
CA PHE A 85 -0.76 -5.35 -4.56
C PHE A 85 -0.88 -4.55 -3.25
N GLY A 86 0.24 -4.27 -2.59
CA GLY A 86 0.30 -3.40 -1.43
C GLY A 86 -0.14 -1.97 -1.76
N GLY A 87 0.34 -1.41 -2.87
CA GLY A 87 -0.10 -0.10 -3.38
C GLY A 87 -1.60 -0.05 -3.67
N LEU A 88 -2.17 -1.09 -4.30
CA LEU A 88 -3.61 -1.21 -4.52
C LEU A 88 -4.39 -1.22 -3.20
N ALA A 89 -3.93 -1.99 -2.20
CA ALA A 89 -4.55 -2.05 -0.89
C ALA A 89 -4.53 -0.67 -0.18
N ILE A 90 -3.42 0.05 -0.26
CA ILE A 90 -3.29 1.42 0.27
C ILE A 90 -4.24 2.38 -0.46
N THR A 91 -4.39 2.24 -1.77
CA THR A 91 -5.30 3.06 -2.58
C THR A 91 -6.75 2.88 -2.13
N LEU A 92 -7.19 1.61 -1.99
CA LEU A 92 -8.53 1.29 -1.49
C LEU A 92 -8.74 1.78 -0.05
N ALA A 93 -7.76 1.58 0.82
CA ALA A 93 -7.78 2.10 2.18
C ALA A 93 -7.95 3.64 2.18
N SER A 94 -7.22 4.34 1.30
CA SER A 94 -7.26 5.79 1.17
C SER A 94 -8.61 6.30 0.66
N CYS A 95 -9.28 5.57 -0.23
CA CYS A 95 -10.66 5.87 -0.62
C CYS A 95 -11.62 5.81 0.59
N PHE A 96 -11.49 4.78 1.44
CA PHE A 96 -12.27 4.71 2.68
C PHE A 96 -11.92 5.84 3.65
N GLY A 97 -10.64 6.21 3.75
CA GLY A 97 -10.17 7.32 4.58
C GLY A 97 -10.77 8.65 4.13
N LEU A 98 -10.71 8.93 2.83
CA LEU A 98 -11.30 10.13 2.22
C LEU A 98 -12.81 10.18 2.44
N PHE A 99 -13.52 9.07 2.23
CA PHE A 99 -14.96 8.98 2.51
C PHE A 99 -15.27 9.27 3.98
N GLY A 100 -14.49 8.69 4.90
CA GLY A 100 -14.64 8.88 6.35
C GLY A 100 -14.35 10.31 6.81
N LEU A 101 -13.42 11.00 6.18
CA LEU A 101 -13.11 12.41 6.45
C LEU A 101 -14.21 13.34 5.91
N LEU A 102 -14.68 13.12 4.67
CA LEU A 102 -15.73 13.95 4.06
C LEU A 102 -17.06 13.87 4.82
N HIS A 103 -17.42 12.68 5.31
CA HIS A 103 -18.66 12.47 6.05
C HIS A 103 -18.48 12.60 7.57
N HIS A 104 -17.33 13.10 8.03
CA HIS A 104 -16.97 13.13 9.44
C HIS A 104 -18.00 13.87 10.30
N ARG A 105 -18.40 15.08 9.87
CA ARG A 105 -19.42 15.87 10.58
C ARG A 105 -20.75 15.14 10.72
N LYS A 106 -21.21 14.47 9.66
CA LYS A 106 -22.50 13.77 9.64
C LYS A 106 -22.47 12.56 10.60
N ILE A 107 -21.40 11.78 10.56
CA ILE A 107 -21.22 10.60 11.42
C ILE A 107 -21.18 10.99 12.90
N VAL A 108 -20.44 12.07 13.23
CA VAL A 108 -20.35 12.60 14.59
C VAL A 108 -21.69 13.17 15.05
N THR A 109 -22.43 13.90 14.20
CA THR A 109 -23.76 14.43 14.57
C THR A 109 -24.81 13.34 14.79
N GLU A 110 -24.68 12.19 14.13
CA GLU A 110 -25.57 11.03 14.31
C GLU A 110 -25.14 10.14 15.50
N GLY A 111 -24.05 10.47 16.20
CA GLY A 111 -23.51 9.68 17.31
C GLY A 111 -22.98 8.29 16.89
N ARG A 112 -22.69 8.10 15.59
CA ARG A 112 -22.24 6.82 15.03
C ARG A 112 -20.71 6.74 15.00
N ARG A 113 -20.17 5.52 14.98
CA ARG A 113 -18.71 5.29 14.85
C ARG A 113 -18.26 5.45 13.40
N ASN A 114 -17.11 6.08 13.17
CA ASN A 114 -16.52 6.26 11.84
C ASN A 114 -15.79 4.99 11.37
N TYR A 115 -16.54 3.97 10.97
CA TYR A 115 -15.99 2.69 10.50
C TYR A 115 -15.14 2.84 9.24
N SER A 116 -15.43 3.82 8.37
CA SER A 116 -14.61 4.13 7.19
C SER A 116 -13.18 4.54 7.55
N LEU A 117 -13.02 5.40 8.56
CA LEU A 117 -11.68 5.77 9.04
C LEU A 117 -10.98 4.59 9.73
N GLY A 118 -11.74 3.72 10.40
CA GLY A 118 -11.23 2.46 10.94
C GLY A 118 -10.68 1.53 9.85
N MET A 119 -11.41 1.37 8.74
CA MET A 119 -10.96 0.59 7.59
C MET A 119 -9.71 1.19 6.93
N PHE A 120 -9.61 2.52 6.85
CA PHE A 120 -8.38 3.18 6.40
C PHE A 120 -7.17 2.80 7.27
N ILE A 121 -7.32 2.76 8.59
CA ILE A 121 -6.23 2.39 9.49
C ILE A 121 -5.86 0.92 9.33
N ILE A 122 -6.84 0.00 9.34
CA ILE A 122 -6.56 -1.44 9.29
C ILE A 122 -5.98 -1.82 7.93
N LEU A 123 -6.67 -1.50 6.84
CA LEU A 123 -6.19 -1.83 5.49
C LEU A 123 -4.93 -1.03 5.13
N GLY A 124 -4.85 0.22 5.57
CA GLY A 124 -3.68 1.08 5.33
C GLY A 124 -2.43 0.56 6.03
N THR A 125 -2.53 0.09 7.28
CA THR A 125 -1.38 -0.47 8.01
C THR A 125 -0.94 -1.82 7.43
N ILE A 126 -1.88 -2.70 7.08
CA ILE A 126 -1.56 -3.98 6.42
C ILE A 126 -0.88 -3.72 5.06
N GLY A 127 -1.50 -2.89 4.21
CA GLY A 127 -0.95 -2.54 2.90
C GLY A 127 0.42 -1.89 3.02
N ALA A 128 0.59 -0.93 3.92
CA ALA A 128 1.87 -0.27 4.16
C ALA A 128 2.95 -1.24 4.65
N SER A 129 2.61 -2.17 5.54
CA SER A 129 3.55 -3.18 6.02
C SER A 129 4.05 -4.08 4.88
N VAL A 130 3.14 -4.51 4.00
CA VAL A 130 3.50 -5.29 2.80
C VAL A 130 4.42 -4.49 1.89
N VAL A 131 4.12 -3.22 1.64
CA VAL A 131 4.96 -2.34 0.79
C VAL A 131 6.33 -2.11 1.42
N VAL A 132 6.42 -1.90 2.74
CA VAL A 132 7.71 -1.74 3.45
C VAL A 132 8.56 -3.01 3.34
N VAL A 133 7.96 -4.18 3.55
CA VAL A 133 8.64 -5.47 3.38
C VAL A 133 9.11 -5.66 1.94
N ALA A 134 8.28 -5.32 0.96
CA ALA A 134 8.66 -5.36 -0.46
C ALA A 134 9.85 -4.44 -0.76
N GLY A 135 9.87 -3.23 -0.19
CA GLY A 135 10.97 -2.29 -0.32
C GLY A 135 12.27 -2.81 0.32
N ALA A 136 12.19 -3.39 1.51
CA ALA A 136 13.34 -4.01 2.17
C ALA A 136 13.89 -5.20 1.37
N MET A 137 13.02 -6.04 0.81
CA MET A 137 13.42 -7.14 -0.07
C MET A 137 14.10 -6.61 -1.35
N ALA A 138 13.57 -5.55 -1.96
CA ALA A 138 14.17 -4.95 -3.15
C ALA A 138 15.58 -4.40 -2.85
N LEU A 139 15.76 -3.68 -1.74
CA LEU A 139 17.10 -3.20 -1.34
C LEU A 139 18.07 -4.34 -1.00
N SER A 140 17.58 -5.43 -0.42
CA SER A 140 18.40 -6.63 -0.20
C SER A 140 18.88 -7.21 -1.54
N LEU A 141 18.01 -7.26 -2.55
CA LEU A 141 18.36 -7.72 -3.89
C LEU A 141 19.37 -6.82 -4.60
N VAL A 142 19.40 -5.50 -4.33
CA VAL A 142 20.47 -4.61 -4.83
C VAL A 142 21.84 -5.13 -4.41
N HIS A 143 22.00 -5.52 -3.15
CA HIS A 143 23.25 -6.05 -2.62
C HIS A 143 23.63 -7.40 -3.24
N VAL A 144 22.63 -8.26 -3.49
CA VAL A 144 22.86 -9.55 -4.16
C VAL A 144 23.27 -9.34 -5.62
N VAL A 145 22.66 -8.38 -6.32
CA VAL A 145 23.01 -8.04 -7.71
C VAL A 145 24.42 -7.47 -7.80
N GLN A 146 24.83 -6.62 -6.85
CA GLN A 146 26.22 -6.13 -6.78
C GLN A 146 27.22 -7.28 -6.63
N ARG A 147 26.98 -8.21 -5.70
CA ARG A 147 27.81 -9.40 -5.56
C ARG A 147 27.84 -10.27 -6.82
N ALA A 148 26.71 -10.36 -7.53
CA ALA A 148 26.65 -11.08 -8.80
C ALA A 148 27.52 -10.40 -9.87
N GLN A 149 27.50 -9.07 -9.96
CA GLN A 149 28.37 -8.31 -10.87
C GLN A 149 29.86 -8.49 -10.54
N ASP A 150 30.20 -8.61 -9.26
CA ASP A 150 31.55 -8.92 -8.78
C ASP A 150 31.93 -10.41 -8.91
N GLU A 151 31.08 -11.23 -9.55
CA GLU A 151 31.27 -12.66 -9.77
C GLU A 151 31.44 -13.48 -8.47
N ASP A 152 30.87 -13.02 -7.35
CA ASP A 152 30.93 -13.70 -6.06
C ASP A 152 29.86 -14.82 -5.95
N PHE A 153 30.06 -15.89 -6.72
CA PHE A 153 29.21 -17.09 -6.72
C PHE A 153 29.39 -17.99 -5.48
N SER A 154 30.22 -17.59 -4.52
CA SER A 154 30.32 -18.28 -3.23
C SER A 154 29.05 -18.13 -2.38
N SER A 155 28.21 -17.14 -2.69
CA SER A 155 26.95 -16.86 -2.02
C SER A 155 25.78 -17.55 -2.73
N ASP A 156 25.05 -18.42 -2.01
CA ASP A 156 23.83 -19.08 -2.52
C ASP A 156 22.79 -18.11 -3.09
N GLN A 157 22.72 -16.89 -2.55
CA GLN A 157 21.79 -15.86 -3.03
C GLN A 157 22.10 -15.40 -4.47
N VAL A 158 23.39 -15.36 -4.84
CA VAL A 158 23.85 -14.99 -6.19
C VAL A 158 23.51 -16.12 -7.16
N VAL A 159 23.77 -17.36 -6.76
CA VAL A 159 23.40 -18.57 -7.53
C VAL A 159 21.90 -18.60 -7.82
N VAL A 160 21.07 -18.37 -6.80
CA VAL A 160 19.61 -18.34 -6.93
C VAL A 160 19.16 -17.19 -7.83
N LEU A 161 19.75 -15.99 -7.69
CA LEU A 161 19.45 -14.86 -8.56
C LEU A 161 19.73 -15.19 -10.03
N GLU A 162 20.94 -15.66 -10.33
CA GLU A 162 21.40 -15.97 -11.68
C GLU A 162 20.56 -17.06 -12.34
N THR A 163 20.30 -18.15 -11.62
CA THR A 163 19.43 -19.23 -12.10
C THR A 163 18.03 -18.71 -12.45
N ASN A 164 17.47 -17.82 -11.62
CA ASN A 164 16.17 -17.23 -11.88
C ASN A 164 16.18 -16.26 -13.07
N VAL A 165 17.24 -15.47 -13.24
CA VAL A 165 17.39 -14.56 -14.39
C VAL A 165 17.45 -15.37 -15.68
N ILE A 166 18.29 -16.41 -15.74
CA ILE A 166 18.40 -17.29 -16.91
C ILE A 166 17.06 -17.96 -17.23
N THR A 167 16.40 -18.53 -16.22
CA THR A 167 15.11 -19.21 -16.41
C THR A 167 14.03 -18.25 -16.94
N ARG A 168 13.98 -17.01 -16.42
CA ARG A 168 13.03 -15.99 -16.89
C ARG A 168 13.38 -15.48 -18.28
N LEU A 169 14.66 -15.31 -18.59
CA LEU A 169 15.13 -14.95 -19.91
C LEU A 169 14.72 -16.01 -20.93
N HIS A 170 14.94 -17.30 -20.62
CA HIS A 170 14.52 -18.40 -21.48
C HIS A 170 13.01 -18.42 -21.71
N ALA A 171 12.20 -18.27 -20.65
CA ALA A 171 10.75 -18.16 -20.79
C ALA A 171 10.33 -16.98 -21.69
N GLN A 172 11.04 -15.85 -21.61
CA GLN A 172 10.78 -14.69 -22.48
C GLN A 172 11.19 -14.97 -23.93
N VAL A 173 12.34 -15.60 -24.16
CA VAL A 173 12.82 -15.98 -25.50
C VAL A 173 11.82 -16.93 -26.18
N LEU A 174 11.30 -17.92 -25.45
CA LEU A 174 10.26 -18.83 -25.93
C LEU A 174 8.95 -18.10 -26.28
N LYS A 175 8.61 -17.04 -25.54
CA LYS A 175 7.41 -16.24 -25.79
C LYS A 175 7.59 -15.29 -27.00
N SER A 176 8.72 -14.61 -27.09
CA SER A 176 9.01 -13.63 -28.13
C SER A 176 10.52 -13.40 -28.29
N SER A 177 11.10 -14.00 -29.32
CA SER A 177 12.51 -13.81 -29.68
C SER A 177 12.82 -12.36 -30.12
N SER A 178 11.83 -11.65 -30.69
CA SER A 178 11.97 -10.24 -31.05
C SER A 178 12.08 -9.33 -29.82
N ALA A 179 11.39 -9.66 -28.71
CA ALA A 179 11.49 -8.90 -27.47
C ALA A 179 12.90 -8.98 -26.86
N TRP A 180 13.52 -10.17 -26.88
CA TRP A 180 14.90 -10.32 -26.44
C TRP A 180 15.87 -9.58 -27.36
N ARG A 181 15.70 -9.70 -28.69
CA ARG A 181 16.48 -8.93 -29.67
C ARG A 181 16.39 -7.41 -29.44
N ASN A 182 15.19 -6.90 -29.15
CA ASN A 182 14.99 -5.48 -28.86
C ASN A 182 15.71 -5.05 -27.57
N THR A 183 15.66 -5.89 -26.54
CA THR A 183 16.38 -5.65 -25.28
C THR A 183 17.89 -5.57 -25.52
N GLN A 184 18.47 -6.53 -26.26
CA GLN A 184 19.89 -6.51 -26.65
C GLN A 184 20.27 -5.23 -27.41
N ASN A 185 19.39 -4.75 -28.31
CA ASN A 185 19.63 -3.53 -29.08
C ASN A 185 19.56 -2.26 -28.22
N GLU A 186 18.67 -2.22 -27.23
CA GLU A 186 18.51 -1.11 -26.29
C GLU A 186 19.72 -1.02 -25.36
N LEU A 187 20.15 -2.15 -24.81
CA LEU A 187 21.30 -2.27 -23.92
C LEU A 187 22.65 -2.29 -24.65
N LYS A 188 22.64 -2.36 -25.99
CA LYS A 188 23.82 -2.39 -26.84
C LYS A 188 24.80 -3.52 -26.49
N CYS A 189 24.28 -4.73 -26.35
CA CYS A 189 25.02 -5.93 -25.97
C CYS A 189 24.60 -7.13 -26.85
N CYS A 190 25.22 -8.29 -26.66
CA CYS A 190 24.91 -9.50 -27.42
C CYS A 190 24.83 -10.76 -26.55
N GLY A 191 23.75 -11.54 -26.69
CA GLY A 191 23.57 -12.77 -25.89
C GLY A 191 23.51 -12.49 -24.38
N TYR A 192 23.34 -13.53 -23.58
CA TYR A 192 23.31 -13.39 -22.11
C TYR A 192 24.74 -13.35 -21.54
N ASP A 193 25.44 -14.47 -21.64
CA ASP A 193 26.85 -14.66 -21.27
C ASP A 193 27.38 -15.96 -21.91
N ARG A 194 28.68 -16.23 -21.83
CA ARG A 194 29.29 -17.48 -22.29
C ARG A 194 28.81 -18.67 -21.45
N VAL A 195 28.42 -19.73 -22.13
CA VAL A 195 27.96 -20.98 -21.49
C VAL A 195 29.05 -21.57 -20.61
N SER A 196 30.30 -21.57 -21.07
CA SER A 196 31.44 -22.09 -20.30
C SER A 196 31.69 -21.32 -19.01
N VAL A 197 31.59 -19.99 -19.05
CA VAL A 197 31.79 -19.12 -17.88
C VAL A 197 30.69 -19.37 -16.84
N LEU A 198 29.42 -19.43 -17.26
CA LEU A 198 28.31 -19.73 -16.36
C LEU A 198 28.38 -21.14 -15.79
N GLN A 199 28.81 -22.11 -16.58
CA GLN A 199 29.02 -23.48 -16.13
C GLN A 199 30.09 -23.54 -15.03
N ASP A 200 31.21 -22.84 -15.19
CA ASP A 200 32.28 -22.80 -14.19
C ASP A 200 31.77 -22.24 -12.86
N TYR A 201 30.98 -21.16 -12.90
CA TYR A 201 30.41 -20.54 -11.70
C TYR A 201 29.33 -21.38 -11.00
N LEU A 202 28.42 -21.99 -11.77
CA LEU A 202 27.21 -22.63 -11.23
C LEU A 202 27.37 -24.14 -11.01
N SER A 203 28.42 -24.76 -11.53
CA SER A 203 28.71 -26.17 -11.28
C SER A 203 29.20 -26.40 -9.85
N ALA A 204 29.97 -25.46 -9.28
CA ALA A 204 30.44 -25.51 -7.90
C ALA A 204 29.29 -25.58 -6.87
N SER A 205 28.14 -24.98 -7.19
CA SER A 205 26.93 -24.95 -6.35
C SER A 205 25.90 -26.03 -6.71
N SER A 206 26.22 -26.97 -7.61
CA SER A 206 25.28 -28.01 -8.12
C SER A 206 24.00 -27.48 -8.78
N SER A 207 23.95 -26.19 -9.11
CA SER A 207 22.81 -25.53 -9.77
C SER A 207 22.86 -25.62 -11.29
N TRP A 208 23.99 -26.06 -11.86
CA TRP A 208 24.14 -26.27 -13.29
C TRP A 208 23.56 -27.61 -13.73
N ASP A 209 22.60 -27.59 -14.65
CA ASP A 209 22.03 -28.78 -15.26
C ASP A 209 21.80 -28.59 -16.78
N ALA A 210 21.35 -29.65 -17.46
CA ALA A 210 21.08 -29.61 -18.89
C ALA A 210 19.97 -28.61 -19.27
N SER A 211 19.03 -28.34 -18.35
CA SER A 211 17.94 -27.41 -18.60
C SER A 211 18.43 -25.95 -18.59
N LEU A 212 19.33 -25.63 -17.66
CA LEU A 212 19.95 -24.32 -17.54
C LEU A 212 20.94 -24.07 -18.69
N GLN A 213 21.68 -25.09 -19.09
CA GLN A 213 22.52 -25.03 -20.29
C GLN A 213 21.67 -24.68 -21.54
N THR A 214 20.60 -25.43 -21.77
CA THR A 214 19.69 -25.20 -22.91
C THR A 214 19.09 -23.79 -22.85
N ALA A 215 18.70 -23.32 -21.66
CA ALA A 215 18.16 -21.99 -21.46
C ALA A 215 19.11 -20.87 -21.89
N VAL A 216 20.42 -21.00 -21.59
CA VAL A 216 21.45 -20.04 -22.01
C VAL A 216 21.72 -20.15 -23.51
N GLU A 217 21.82 -21.38 -24.03
CA GLU A 217 22.07 -21.62 -25.46
C GLU A 217 20.94 -21.04 -26.33
N ASP A 218 19.68 -21.22 -25.94
CA ASP A 218 18.52 -20.66 -26.64
C ASP A 218 18.51 -19.12 -26.58
N ALA A 219 18.89 -18.54 -25.44
CA ALA A 219 19.02 -17.09 -25.32
C ALA A 219 20.16 -16.52 -26.19
N ASN A 220 21.28 -17.24 -26.29
CA ASN A 220 22.45 -16.89 -27.11
C ASN A 220 22.23 -17.19 -28.60
N ALA A 221 21.29 -18.07 -28.95
CA ALA A 221 20.90 -18.31 -30.33
C ALA A 221 20.20 -17.11 -30.98
N ILE A 222 19.74 -16.13 -30.19
CA ILE A 222 19.08 -14.93 -30.69
C ILE A 222 20.09 -13.77 -30.81
N GLY A 223 20.47 -13.43 -32.04
CA GLY A 223 21.31 -12.28 -32.33
C GLY A 223 20.57 -10.94 -32.44
N GLY A 224 21.09 -9.91 -31.75
CA GLY A 224 20.81 -8.50 -31.96
C GLY A 224 21.70 -7.82 -33.01
N ARG A 225 21.58 -6.50 -33.15
CA ARG A 225 22.39 -5.67 -34.06
C ARG A 225 23.88 -5.69 -33.70
N TYR A 226 24.19 -5.95 -32.44
CA TYR A 226 25.55 -5.95 -31.89
C TYR A 226 26.12 -7.37 -31.78
N CYS A 227 25.49 -8.35 -32.43
CA CYS A 227 25.94 -9.73 -32.52
C CYS A 227 26.56 -10.02 -33.89
N SER A 228 27.66 -10.77 -33.92
CA SER A 228 28.15 -11.43 -35.13
C SER A 228 27.84 -12.93 -35.07
N THR A 229 27.67 -13.53 -36.25
CA THR A 229 27.61 -14.98 -36.46
C THR A 229 28.95 -15.56 -36.90
N ARG A 230 29.96 -14.70 -37.13
CA ARG A 230 31.28 -15.10 -37.59
C ARG A 230 32.26 -15.07 -36.43
N VAL A 231 32.81 -16.24 -36.10
CA VAL A 231 33.80 -16.40 -35.02
C VAL A 231 35.01 -15.45 -35.16
N SER A 232 35.41 -15.14 -36.40
CA SER A 232 36.51 -14.19 -36.69
C SER A 232 36.22 -12.74 -36.31
N GLU A 233 34.94 -12.37 -36.14
CA GLU A 233 34.48 -11.03 -35.79
C GLU A 233 34.04 -10.95 -34.32
N CYS A 234 34.18 -12.03 -33.56
CA CYS A 234 33.84 -12.08 -32.13
C CYS A 234 34.95 -11.48 -31.26
N VAL A 235 34.55 -10.91 -30.12
CA VAL A 235 35.48 -10.63 -29.02
C VAL A 235 35.89 -11.96 -28.37
N GLY A 236 37.02 -12.52 -28.80
CA GLY A 236 37.58 -13.76 -28.27
C GLY A 236 37.10 -15.02 -29.01
N THR A 237 37.74 -16.15 -28.69
CA THR A 237 37.35 -17.46 -29.24
C THR A 237 36.10 -17.97 -28.55
N THR A 238 35.10 -18.35 -29.34
CA THR A 238 33.74 -18.64 -28.90
C THR A 238 33.22 -19.87 -29.65
N THR A 239 32.37 -20.68 -29.01
CA THR A 239 31.62 -21.75 -29.70
C THR A 239 30.14 -21.41 -29.87
N GLU A 240 29.70 -20.28 -29.34
CA GLU A 240 28.31 -19.83 -29.45
C GLU A 240 27.92 -19.39 -30.87
N ALA A 241 26.65 -19.59 -31.23
CA ALA A 241 26.10 -19.24 -32.54
C ALA A 241 26.12 -17.73 -32.82
N HIS A 242 25.99 -16.92 -31.77
CA HIS A 242 26.15 -15.47 -31.82
C HIS A 242 27.10 -15.03 -30.72
N CYS A 243 27.90 -14.01 -31.03
CA CYS A 243 28.90 -13.45 -30.15
C CYS A 243 28.91 -11.91 -30.26
N PRO A 244 29.39 -11.19 -29.24
CA PRO A 244 29.53 -9.75 -29.31
C PRO A 244 30.56 -9.31 -30.36
N VAL A 245 30.21 -8.27 -31.13
CA VAL A 245 31.13 -7.57 -32.06
C VAL A 245 32.21 -6.78 -31.31
N PRO A 246 33.32 -6.38 -31.96
CA PRO A 246 34.40 -5.66 -31.28
C PRO A 246 33.90 -4.36 -30.64
N GLY A 247 34.30 -4.14 -29.38
CA GLY A 247 33.86 -2.98 -28.58
C GLY A 247 32.48 -3.12 -27.95
N ARG A 248 31.92 -4.34 -27.92
CA ARG A 248 30.68 -4.72 -27.23
C ARG A 248 30.93 -5.95 -26.37
N ASP A 249 30.07 -6.14 -25.38
CA ASP A 249 30.13 -7.26 -24.43
C ASP A 249 28.79 -8.01 -24.36
N TYR A 250 28.80 -9.09 -23.59
CA TYR A 250 27.61 -9.88 -23.28
C TYR A 250 26.63 -9.09 -22.41
N CYS A 251 25.33 -9.38 -22.52
CA CYS A 251 24.30 -8.57 -21.85
C CYS A 251 24.21 -8.78 -20.33
N ARG A 252 24.86 -9.78 -19.75
CA ARG A 252 24.75 -10.09 -18.31
C ARG A 252 24.98 -8.87 -17.42
N VAL A 253 26.11 -8.17 -17.60
CA VAL A 253 26.47 -7.01 -16.75
C VAL A 253 25.46 -5.87 -16.90
N GLU A 254 25.11 -5.51 -18.14
CA GLU A 254 24.13 -4.45 -18.44
C GLU A 254 22.73 -4.80 -17.90
N LEU A 255 22.31 -6.06 -18.02
CA LEU A 255 21.03 -6.53 -17.51
C LEU A 255 20.99 -6.49 -15.97
N LEU A 256 22.06 -6.92 -15.32
CA LEU A 256 22.21 -6.84 -13.86
C LEU A 256 22.26 -5.39 -13.39
N GLN A 257 22.91 -4.49 -14.13
CA GLN A 257 22.93 -3.07 -13.77
C GLN A 257 21.53 -2.45 -13.85
N VAL A 258 20.78 -2.73 -14.91
CA VAL A 258 19.37 -2.32 -15.01
C VAL A 258 18.53 -2.93 -13.89
N ALA A 259 18.79 -4.17 -13.50
CA ALA A 259 18.11 -4.80 -12.37
C ALA A 259 18.39 -4.05 -11.06
N GLN A 260 19.65 -3.73 -10.81
CA GLN A 260 20.12 -2.99 -9.63
C GLN A 260 19.44 -1.63 -9.51
N ASP A 261 19.42 -0.85 -10.58
CA ASP A 261 18.81 0.48 -10.61
C ASP A 261 17.30 0.41 -10.33
N ASN A 262 16.62 -0.56 -10.95
CA ASN A 262 15.19 -0.77 -10.73
C ASN A 262 14.88 -1.20 -9.28
N TYR A 263 15.68 -2.12 -8.72
CA TYR A 263 15.52 -2.55 -7.33
C TYR A 263 15.80 -1.43 -6.33
N SER A 264 16.81 -0.61 -6.58
CA SER A 264 17.14 0.55 -5.76
C SER A 264 15.99 1.57 -5.75
N LEU A 265 15.50 1.93 -6.94
CA LEU A 265 14.40 2.88 -7.10
C LEU A 265 13.12 2.37 -6.39
N ILE A 266 12.76 1.10 -6.61
CA ILE A 266 11.57 0.50 -5.99
C ILE A 266 11.75 0.38 -4.49
N GLY A 267 12.94 -0.02 -4.03
CA GLY A 267 13.26 -0.12 -2.62
C GLY A 267 13.04 1.20 -1.89
N ILE A 268 13.62 2.28 -2.40
CA ILE A 268 13.51 3.63 -1.83
C ILE A 268 12.06 4.12 -1.88
N CYS A 269 11.40 4.02 -3.03
CA CYS A 269 10.01 4.46 -3.19
C CYS A 269 9.04 3.69 -2.30
N ALA A 270 9.17 2.36 -2.23
CA ALA A 270 8.29 1.52 -1.42
C ALA A 270 8.50 1.80 0.08
N LEU A 271 9.75 1.92 0.55
CA LEU A 271 10.02 2.24 1.95
C LEU A 271 9.48 3.62 2.34
N THR A 272 9.75 4.64 1.52
CA THR A 272 9.31 6.02 1.81
C THR A 272 7.79 6.14 1.81
N LEU A 273 7.11 5.61 0.78
CA LEU A 273 5.65 5.65 0.69
C LEU A 273 4.99 4.79 1.77
N GLY A 274 5.52 3.59 2.05
CA GLY A 274 5.02 2.71 3.08
C GLY A 274 5.18 3.31 4.48
N ALA A 275 6.35 3.86 4.83
CA ALA A 275 6.57 4.54 6.10
C ALA A 275 5.67 5.78 6.26
N THR A 276 5.51 6.55 5.18
CA THR A 276 4.60 7.71 5.18
C THR A 276 3.17 7.26 5.42
N GLN A 277 2.71 6.20 4.76
CA GLN A 277 1.37 5.65 4.98
C GLN A 277 1.16 5.19 6.43
N LEU A 278 2.17 4.56 7.07
CA LEU A 278 2.08 4.19 8.50
C LEU A 278 1.93 5.42 9.41
N LEU A 279 2.67 6.50 9.14
CA LEU A 279 2.53 7.76 9.86
C LEU A 279 1.11 8.32 9.73
N PHE A 280 0.55 8.32 8.52
CA PHE A 280 -0.82 8.79 8.29
C PHE A 280 -1.88 7.84 8.86
N SER A 281 -1.65 6.54 8.90
CA SER A 281 -2.51 5.62 9.66
C SER A 281 -2.49 5.94 11.16
N ALA A 282 -1.34 6.32 11.72
CA ALA A 282 -1.25 6.78 13.11
C ALA A 282 -2.01 8.09 13.35
N PHE A 283 -1.93 9.06 12.42
CA PHE A 283 -2.77 10.26 12.47
C PHE A 283 -4.26 9.93 12.38
N GLY A 284 -4.65 8.96 11.53
CA GLY A 284 -6.03 8.49 11.45
C GLY A 284 -6.52 7.93 12.79
N LEU A 285 -5.69 7.12 13.45
CA LEU A 285 -5.99 6.59 14.79
C LEU A 285 -6.10 7.71 15.82
N PHE A 286 -5.19 8.68 15.81
CA PHE A 286 -5.25 9.85 16.69
C PHE A 286 -6.58 10.60 16.52
N THR A 287 -7.00 10.87 15.29
CA THR A 287 -8.27 11.53 14.98
C THR A 287 -9.46 10.72 15.55
N LEU A 288 -9.53 9.41 15.29
CA LEU A 288 -10.58 8.54 15.84
C LEU A 288 -10.64 8.57 17.37
N LEU A 289 -9.48 8.53 18.06
CA LEU A 289 -9.43 8.55 19.51
C LEU A 289 -9.89 9.90 20.09
N CYS A 290 -9.52 11.01 19.44
CA CYS A 290 -10.03 12.33 19.80
C CYS A 290 -11.56 12.42 19.64
N ASP A 291 -12.13 11.80 18.61
CA ASP A 291 -13.58 11.81 18.38
C ASP A 291 -14.35 10.94 19.38
N VAL A 292 -13.84 9.75 19.74
CA VAL A 292 -14.47 8.89 20.76
C VAL A 292 -14.54 9.61 22.11
N ARG A 293 -13.47 10.32 22.50
CA ARG A 293 -13.46 11.14 23.72
C ARG A 293 -14.48 12.28 23.65
N ARG A 294 -14.67 12.88 22.48
CA ARG A 294 -15.67 13.93 22.27
C ARG A 294 -17.09 13.41 22.39
N ILE A 295 -17.39 12.25 21.80
CA ILE A 295 -18.71 11.61 21.89
C ILE A 295 -19.06 11.29 23.36
N SER A 296 -18.10 10.75 24.13
CA SER A 296 -18.26 10.47 25.57
C SER A 296 -18.45 11.71 26.44
N GLY A 297 -17.96 12.88 26.01
CA GLY A 297 -18.17 14.16 26.70
C GLY A 297 -19.46 14.86 26.30
N SER A 298 -19.97 14.59 25.10
CA SER A 298 -21.23 15.16 24.58
C SER A 298 -22.46 14.30 24.83
N SER A 299 -22.30 13.05 25.27
CA SER A 299 -23.41 12.27 25.81
C SER A 299 -23.90 12.97 27.08
N PRO A 300 -25.16 13.43 27.15
CA PRO A 300 -25.69 14.00 28.37
C PRO A 300 -25.62 12.89 29.42
N ILE A 301 -24.75 13.05 30.40
CA ILE A 301 -24.94 12.39 31.68
C ILE A 301 -26.27 12.97 32.15
N TYR A 302 -27.37 12.24 31.93
CA TYR A 302 -28.56 12.44 32.71
C TYR A 302 -28.16 12.07 34.13
N GLU A 303 -27.62 13.03 34.88
CA GLU A 303 -27.71 13.00 36.32
C GLU A 303 -29.21 12.93 36.60
N ILE A 304 -29.69 11.71 36.84
CA ILE A 304 -30.99 11.52 37.47
C ILE A 304 -30.83 12.16 38.83
N ARG A 305 -31.19 13.44 38.94
CA ARG A 305 -31.30 14.12 40.21
C ARG A 305 -32.38 13.37 40.96
N HIS A 306 -31.98 12.46 41.83
CA HIS A 306 -32.88 11.84 42.79
C HIS A 306 -33.45 13.00 43.61
N GLN A 307 -34.64 13.46 43.24
CA GLN A 307 -35.45 14.26 44.14
C GLN A 307 -35.67 13.36 45.36
N MET A 308 -35.03 13.72 46.47
CA MET A 308 -35.43 13.19 47.76
C MET A 308 -36.92 13.49 47.91
N LEU A 309 -37.74 12.44 47.79
CA LEU A 309 -39.13 12.49 48.19
C LEU A 309 -39.12 12.89 49.66
N SER A 310 -39.64 14.09 49.93
CA SER A 310 -39.83 14.59 51.30
C SER A 310 -40.61 13.54 52.09
N PRO A 311 -40.23 13.24 53.35
CA PRO A 311 -40.95 12.23 54.13
C PRO A 311 -42.39 12.69 54.33
N VAL A 312 -43.33 11.86 53.88
CA VAL A 312 -44.75 11.99 54.21
C VAL A 312 -44.86 11.88 55.72
N GLN A 313 -45.22 12.98 56.40
CA GLN A 313 -45.61 12.92 57.79
C GLN A 313 -46.90 12.11 57.91
N PRO A 314 -46.95 11.07 58.77
CA PRO A 314 -48.20 10.38 59.05
C PRO A 314 -49.12 11.31 59.86
N ASN A 315 -50.31 11.59 59.32
CA ASN A 315 -51.41 12.18 60.08
C ASN A 315 -51.79 11.21 61.21
N VAL A 316 -51.54 11.62 62.46
CA VAL A 316 -52.08 10.96 63.64
C VAL A 316 -53.57 11.34 63.73
N PRO A 317 -54.52 10.38 63.75
CA PRO A 317 -55.90 10.70 64.07
C PRO A 317 -55.99 11.02 65.56
N ASN A 318 -56.48 12.21 65.88
CA ASN A 318 -56.90 12.58 67.24
C ASN A 318 -57.93 11.56 67.73
N ALA A 319 -57.58 10.84 68.79
CA ALA A 319 -58.53 10.14 69.64
C ALA A 319 -58.81 11.04 70.84
N GLU A 320 -59.98 11.65 70.90
CA GLU A 320 -60.54 12.18 72.15
C GLU A 320 -62.05 11.98 72.20
N ALA A 321 -62.48 11.38 73.33
CA ALA A 321 -63.81 11.28 73.93
C ALA A 321 -64.87 10.39 73.25
#